data_AF-R7QAH9-F1
#
_entry.id   AF-R7QAH9-F1
#
_cell.length_a   1.000
_cell.length_b   1.000
_cell.length_c   1.000
_cell.angle_alpha   90.00
_cell.angle_beta   90.00
_cell.angle_gamma   90.00
#
_symmetry.space_group_name_H-M   'P 1'
#
loop_
_entity.id
_entity.type
_entity.pdbx_description
1 polymer ?
#
loop_
_entity_poly.entity_id
_entity_poly.type
_entity_poly.pdbx_seq_one_letter_code
_entity_poly.pdbx_strand_id
1 'polypeptide(L)'
;MSTPISLFVPGRLCLAGEHSDWAASYRLQSPSIAPGAALVVGLQQGLRATASRIESDLDVSSSLAGFFSISPCDLFTVSRSKNPWRLSAAVGFIIRQRYGVTGLSLNVTGQTLPAGKGLSSSAAVCVLTARAFNVLYRLHLTTSGEMEVAYAAERLTGSPCGRMDQVVAAGPGRIARMKFDGDFVEHRVLEVPDGRPIYIVLADLGMQKDTKAILTGLHRAYPDGDSLDCKTLQDALGATNLELIAEMEEAITQSKLERLGQLFMYAQKVFDDAGIPFCPDELRSPALHKILKDRDLQRYSYGGKGACSWQPRRRFGAVCRERSRKRHNVNATAARKTED
;
A
#
# COMPACT_ATOMS: atom_id res chain seq x y z
N MET A 1 -11.55 10.84 32.90
CA MET A 1 -11.18 10.72 31.46
C MET A 1 -9.88 9.94 31.35
N SER A 2 -9.72 9.05 30.37
CA SER A 2 -8.44 8.35 30.15
C SER A 2 -7.40 9.29 29.55
N THR A 3 -6.14 9.19 29.98
CA THR A 3 -5.02 9.92 29.36
C THR A 3 -4.98 9.65 27.84
N PRO A 4 -4.94 10.70 26.99
CA PRO A 4 -4.89 10.51 25.55
C PRO A 4 -3.55 9.89 25.13
N ILE A 5 -3.60 8.96 24.18
CA ILE A 5 -2.42 8.36 23.55
C ILE A 5 -2.11 9.06 22.23
N SER A 6 -0.84 9.11 21.84
CA SER A 6 -0.40 9.58 20.53
C SER A 6 -0.06 8.39 19.64
N LEU A 7 -0.53 8.41 18.39
CA LEU A 7 -0.38 7.34 17.42
C LEU A 7 0.21 7.83 16.11
N PHE A 8 0.93 6.92 15.44
CA PHE A 8 1.39 7.10 14.07
C PHE A 8 1.16 5.82 13.27
N VAL A 9 0.63 5.96 12.05
CA VAL A 9 0.51 4.88 11.07
C VAL A 9 1.04 5.39 9.73
N PRO A 10 2.04 4.72 9.12
CA PRO A 10 2.64 5.15 7.86
C PRO A 10 1.69 4.89 6.68
N GLY A 11 2.03 5.45 5.52
CA GLY A 11 1.62 4.86 4.24
C GLY A 11 2.54 3.71 3.85
N ARG A 12 2.32 3.09 2.68
CA ARG A 12 3.21 2.04 2.16
C ARG A 12 3.61 2.26 0.71
N LEU A 13 4.76 1.71 0.36
CA LEU A 13 5.21 1.53 -1.02
C LEU A 13 5.39 0.03 -1.30
N CYS A 14 4.75 -0.47 -2.35
CA CYS A 14 5.07 -1.79 -2.87
C CYS A 14 6.43 -1.72 -3.57
N LEU A 15 7.39 -2.53 -3.14
CA LEU A 15 8.70 -2.66 -3.78
C LEU A 15 8.59 -3.60 -4.99
N ALA A 16 7.92 -4.73 -4.82
CA ALA A 16 7.60 -5.68 -5.89
C ALA A 16 6.43 -6.58 -5.49
N GLY A 17 5.83 -7.26 -6.46
CA GLY A 17 4.68 -8.14 -6.23
C GLY A 17 3.33 -7.44 -6.29
N GLU A 18 3.24 -6.39 -7.10
CA GLU A 18 1.98 -5.72 -7.40
C GLU A 18 1.00 -6.71 -8.01
N HIS A 19 -0.29 -6.55 -7.71
CA HIS A 19 -1.38 -7.40 -8.18
C HIS A 19 -1.38 -8.87 -7.67
N SER A 20 -0.30 -9.36 -7.06
CA SER A 20 -0.22 -10.72 -6.49
C SER A 20 -1.24 -10.99 -5.37
N ASP A 21 -1.70 -9.93 -4.68
CA ASP A 21 -2.58 -10.03 -3.51
C ASP A 21 -4.03 -10.38 -3.86
N TRP A 22 -4.58 -9.78 -4.92
CA TRP A 22 -5.89 -10.18 -5.45
C TRP A 22 -5.77 -11.40 -6.37
N ALA A 23 -4.66 -11.57 -7.09
CA ALA A 23 -4.45 -12.73 -7.96
C ALA A 23 -4.50 -14.05 -7.17
N ALA A 24 -3.78 -14.11 -6.04
CA ALA A 24 -3.81 -15.25 -5.13
C ALA A 24 -5.19 -15.53 -4.50
N SER A 25 -6.10 -14.55 -4.45
CA SER A 25 -7.45 -14.78 -3.90
C SER A 25 -8.29 -15.73 -4.77
N TYR A 26 -8.01 -15.83 -6.06
CA TYR A 26 -8.67 -16.78 -6.97
C TYR A 26 -8.36 -18.24 -6.65
N ARG A 27 -7.34 -18.56 -5.85
CA ARG A 27 -7.01 -19.94 -5.43
C ARG A 27 -8.15 -20.65 -4.69
N LEU A 28 -9.07 -19.89 -4.09
CA LEU A 28 -10.28 -20.42 -3.46
C LEU A 28 -11.26 -21.05 -4.48
N GLN A 29 -11.16 -20.67 -5.76
CA GLN A 29 -12.02 -21.12 -6.86
C GLN A 29 -11.26 -21.96 -7.89
N SER A 30 -10.00 -21.57 -8.19
CA SER A 30 -9.10 -22.24 -9.14
C SER A 30 -7.80 -22.65 -8.42
N PRO A 31 -7.73 -23.84 -7.76
CA PRO A 31 -6.58 -24.26 -6.95
C PRO A 31 -5.25 -24.44 -7.71
N SER A 32 -5.29 -24.44 -9.05
CA SER A 32 -4.14 -24.44 -9.96
C SER A 32 -3.35 -23.13 -9.95
N ILE A 33 -3.98 -22.01 -9.59
CA ILE A 33 -3.33 -20.69 -9.53
C ILE A 33 -2.23 -20.69 -8.48
N ALA A 34 -1.04 -20.19 -8.80
CA ALA A 34 0.07 -20.14 -7.85
C ALA A 34 -0.20 -19.15 -6.67
N PRO A 35 0.36 -19.39 -5.47
CA PRO A 35 0.35 -18.40 -4.39
C PRO A 35 1.08 -17.11 -4.79
N GLY A 36 0.64 -15.97 -4.23
CA GLY A 36 1.18 -14.64 -4.52
C GLY A 36 2.22 -14.18 -3.50
N ALA A 37 3.02 -13.19 -3.89
CA ALA A 37 4.12 -12.66 -3.10
C ALA A 37 4.35 -11.17 -3.32
N ALA A 38 4.44 -10.39 -2.23
CA ALA A 38 4.90 -9.00 -2.28
C ALA A 38 6.06 -8.72 -1.31
N LEU A 39 6.78 -7.65 -1.61
CA LEU A 39 7.69 -6.92 -0.71
C LEU A 39 7.16 -5.50 -0.58
N VAL A 40 6.91 -5.06 0.64
CA VAL A 40 6.26 -3.77 0.92
C VAL A 40 7.04 -3.04 2.01
N VAL A 41 7.27 -1.74 1.85
CA VAL A 41 7.93 -0.90 2.86
C VAL A 41 6.97 0.12 3.46
N GLY A 42 6.94 0.20 4.79
CA GLY A 42 6.26 1.28 5.51
C GLY A 42 7.00 2.61 5.31
N LEU A 43 6.30 3.64 4.84
CA LEU A 43 6.87 4.96 4.60
C LEU A 43 7.19 5.72 5.90
N GLN A 44 8.02 6.75 5.80
CA GLN A 44 8.22 7.71 6.91
C GLN A 44 7.09 8.75 6.97
N GLN A 45 6.34 8.91 5.88
CA GLN A 45 5.13 9.70 5.79
C GLN A 45 3.91 8.86 6.24
N GLY A 46 2.94 9.50 6.89
CA GLY A 46 1.83 8.81 7.52
C GLY A 46 0.74 9.73 8.07
N LEU A 47 -0.10 9.15 8.90
CA LEU A 47 -1.10 9.82 9.72
C LEU A 47 -0.62 9.88 11.17
N ARG A 48 -0.77 11.04 11.81
CA ARG A 48 -0.61 11.25 13.25
C ARG A 48 -1.98 11.51 13.86
N ALA A 49 -2.23 10.93 15.02
CA ALA A 49 -3.46 11.18 15.76
C ALA A 49 -3.25 11.15 17.27
N THR A 50 -4.18 11.78 17.99
CA THR A 50 -4.40 11.55 19.42
C THR A 50 -5.71 10.78 19.60
N ALA A 51 -5.74 9.87 20.58
CA ALA A 51 -6.93 9.06 20.86
C ALA A 51 -7.17 8.87 22.37
N SER A 52 -8.44 8.78 22.77
CA SER A 52 -8.86 8.49 24.16
C SER A 52 -10.13 7.64 24.19
N ARG A 53 -10.38 6.94 25.31
CA ARG A 53 -11.67 6.25 25.53
C ARG A 53 -12.75 7.27 25.87
N ILE A 54 -13.95 7.08 25.31
CA ILE A 54 -15.17 7.80 25.68
C ILE A 54 -16.32 6.80 25.96
N GLU A 55 -17.45 7.29 26.46
CA GLU A 55 -18.47 6.44 27.08
C GLU A 55 -19.28 5.62 26.08
N SER A 56 -19.69 6.21 24.95
CA SER A 56 -20.55 5.55 23.96
C SER A 56 -20.02 5.65 22.54
N ASP A 57 -19.83 6.86 22.02
CA ASP A 57 -19.83 7.09 20.58
C ASP A 57 -18.44 6.94 19.93
N LEU A 58 -18.38 7.00 18.60
CA LEU A 58 -17.13 7.15 17.86
C LEU A 58 -17.00 8.62 17.42
N ASP A 59 -16.25 9.39 18.20
CA ASP A 59 -15.86 10.77 17.89
C ASP A 59 -14.62 10.77 17.01
N VAL A 60 -14.72 11.35 15.83
CA VAL A 60 -13.65 11.37 14.83
C VAL A 60 -13.46 12.78 14.29
N SER A 61 -12.22 13.26 14.25
CA SER A 61 -11.91 14.60 13.76
C SER A 61 -10.61 14.71 12.98
N SER A 62 -10.57 15.67 12.05
CA SER A 62 -9.36 16.14 11.37
C SER A 62 -9.57 17.54 10.80
N SER A 63 -8.49 18.23 10.46
CA SER A 63 -8.55 19.52 9.75
C SER A 63 -9.12 19.43 8.33
N LEU A 64 -9.13 18.25 7.70
CA LEU A 64 -9.58 18.04 6.32
C LEU A 64 -11.04 17.58 6.21
N ALA A 65 -11.53 16.80 7.18
CA ALA A 65 -12.87 16.20 7.16
C ALA A 65 -13.81 16.73 8.26
N GLY A 66 -13.35 17.67 9.10
CA GLY A 66 -14.10 18.20 10.23
C GLY A 66 -14.26 17.18 11.37
N PHE A 67 -15.08 17.53 12.36
CA PHE A 67 -15.52 16.64 13.44
C PHE A 67 -16.82 15.93 13.04
N PHE A 68 -16.96 14.67 13.45
CA PHE A 68 -18.20 13.91 13.37
C PHE A 68 -18.28 12.97 14.58
N SER A 69 -19.46 12.86 15.19
CA SER A 69 -19.75 11.86 16.24
C SER A 69 -20.70 10.81 15.67
N ILE A 70 -20.41 9.53 15.89
CA ILE A 70 -21.18 8.42 15.35
C ILE A 70 -21.72 7.56 16.49
N SER A 71 -23.04 7.51 16.63
CA SER A 71 -23.69 6.64 17.62
C SER A 71 -23.37 5.16 17.34
N PRO A 72 -23.36 4.28 18.35
CA PRO A 72 -23.11 2.85 18.16
C PRO A 72 -24.05 2.18 17.15
N CYS A 73 -25.31 2.64 17.08
CA CYS A 73 -26.33 2.13 16.16
C CYS A 73 -26.05 2.54 14.70
N ASP A 74 -25.46 3.72 14.49
CA ASP A 74 -25.22 4.29 13.17
C ASP A 74 -23.92 3.80 12.51
N LEU A 75 -22.99 3.19 13.26
CA LEU A 75 -21.67 2.76 12.76
C LEU A 75 -21.75 1.94 11.46
N PHE A 76 -22.68 0.99 11.37
CA PHE A 76 -22.90 0.19 10.16
C PHE A 76 -23.40 1.05 8.99
N THR A 77 -24.44 1.85 9.21
CA THR A 77 -25.03 2.75 8.20
C THR A 77 -24.01 3.75 7.68
N VAL A 78 -23.24 4.38 8.58
CA VAL A 78 -22.18 5.33 8.21
C VAL A 78 -21.05 4.64 7.44
N SER A 79 -20.68 3.40 7.78
CA SER A 79 -19.67 2.62 7.04
C SER A 79 -20.03 2.37 5.56
N ARG A 80 -21.33 2.29 5.25
CA ARG A 80 -21.89 2.09 3.91
C ARG A 80 -22.21 3.39 3.17
N SER A 81 -22.04 4.53 3.83
CA SER A 81 -22.37 5.86 3.30
C SER A 81 -21.21 6.52 2.53
N LYS A 82 -21.45 7.75 2.05
CA LYS A 82 -20.41 8.65 1.49
C LYS A 82 -19.71 9.52 2.56
N ASN A 83 -19.99 9.31 3.85
CA ASN A 83 -19.36 10.06 4.94
C ASN A 83 -17.81 9.90 4.90
N PRO A 84 -17.01 10.97 5.07
CA PRO A 84 -15.55 10.88 5.05
C PRO A 84 -14.98 9.90 6.08
N TRP A 85 -15.69 9.70 7.20
CA TRP A 85 -15.31 8.83 8.31
C TRP A 85 -15.82 7.38 8.19
N ARG A 86 -16.42 6.99 7.06
CA ARG A 86 -16.94 5.63 6.81
C ARG A 86 -15.93 4.50 7.12
N LEU A 87 -14.63 4.75 6.93
CA LEU A 87 -13.56 3.79 7.23
C LEU A 87 -13.38 3.58 8.75
N SER A 88 -13.37 4.67 9.53
CA SER A 88 -13.33 4.61 10.99
C SER A 88 -14.61 4.00 11.55
N ALA A 89 -15.77 4.33 10.97
CA ALA A 89 -17.07 3.73 11.32
C ALA A 89 -17.08 2.21 11.11
N ALA A 90 -16.53 1.73 9.99
CA ALA A 90 -16.39 0.31 9.70
C ALA A 90 -15.53 -0.42 10.74
N VAL A 91 -14.39 0.16 11.12
CA VAL A 91 -13.52 -0.40 12.18
C VAL A 91 -14.23 -0.38 13.53
N GLY A 92 -14.90 0.71 13.89
CA GLY A 92 -15.66 0.83 15.12
C GLY A 92 -16.76 -0.22 15.23
N PHE A 93 -17.53 -0.44 14.15
CA PHE A 93 -18.53 -1.49 14.06
C PHE A 93 -17.92 -2.89 14.33
N ILE A 94 -16.87 -3.24 13.59
CA ILE A 94 -16.21 -4.56 13.69
C ILE A 94 -15.61 -4.79 15.07
N ILE A 95 -14.91 -3.80 15.64
CA ILE A 95 -14.28 -3.94 16.95
C ILE A 95 -15.32 -4.03 18.07
N ARG A 96 -16.39 -3.22 18.04
CA ARG A 96 -17.47 -3.34 19.04
C ARG A 96 -18.17 -4.69 18.97
N GLN A 97 -18.45 -5.20 17.77
CA GLN A 97 -19.06 -6.51 17.59
C GLN A 97 -18.17 -7.65 18.09
N ARG A 98 -16.83 -7.56 17.91
CA ARG A 98 -15.88 -8.60 18.31
C ARG A 98 -15.46 -8.55 19.80
N TYR A 99 -15.44 -7.36 20.41
CA TYR A 99 -14.79 -7.14 21.71
C TYR A 99 -15.66 -6.44 22.77
N GLY A 100 -16.89 -6.04 22.45
CA GLY A 100 -17.82 -5.42 23.41
C GLY A 100 -17.35 -4.08 24.00
N VAL A 101 -16.48 -3.36 23.28
CA VAL A 101 -15.90 -2.09 23.76
C VAL A 101 -16.88 -0.91 23.69
N THR A 102 -16.57 0.13 24.47
CA THR A 102 -17.27 1.42 24.48
C THR A 102 -16.75 2.37 23.38
N GLY A 103 -16.88 3.68 23.57
CA GLY A 103 -16.58 4.70 22.56
C GLY A 103 -15.12 5.08 22.42
N LEU A 104 -14.78 5.66 21.27
CA LEU A 104 -13.43 6.14 20.97
C LEU A 104 -13.49 7.60 20.50
N SER A 105 -12.64 8.46 21.08
CA SER A 105 -12.30 9.74 20.45
C SER A 105 -10.99 9.58 19.69
N LEU A 106 -10.96 9.99 18.42
CA LEU A 106 -9.81 9.89 17.52
C LEU A 106 -9.67 11.18 16.69
N ASN A 107 -8.70 12.01 17.07
CA ASN A 107 -8.36 13.25 16.35
C ASN A 107 -7.10 13.05 15.50
N VAL A 108 -7.23 13.08 14.18
CA VAL A 108 -6.10 13.04 13.23
C VAL A 108 -5.45 14.42 13.17
N THR A 109 -4.40 14.59 13.97
CA THR A 109 -3.65 15.83 14.18
C THR A 109 -2.68 16.18 13.05
N GLY A 110 -2.35 15.23 12.15
CA GLY A 110 -1.52 15.53 11.00
C GLY A 110 -1.50 14.43 9.93
N GLN A 111 -1.42 14.85 8.68
CA GLN A 111 -1.27 13.96 7.52
C GLN A 111 -0.08 14.44 6.68
N THR A 112 0.95 13.60 6.56
CA THR A 112 2.08 13.84 5.64
C THR A 112 2.00 12.96 4.38
N LEU A 113 0.96 12.12 4.26
CA LEU A 113 0.70 11.35 3.05
C LEU A 113 0.07 12.22 1.96
N PRO A 114 0.69 12.29 0.76
CA PRO A 114 0.08 12.88 -0.43
C PRO A 114 -1.32 12.33 -0.73
N ALA A 115 -2.32 13.20 -0.68
CA ALA A 115 -3.72 12.81 -0.91
C ALA A 115 -3.95 12.35 -2.38
N GLY A 116 -4.74 11.29 -2.56
CA GLY A 116 -5.11 10.78 -3.89
C GLY A 116 -3.97 10.10 -4.67
N LYS A 117 -2.87 9.73 -3.99
CA LYS A 117 -1.66 9.15 -4.60
C LYS A 117 -1.49 7.64 -4.42
N GLY A 118 -2.44 6.96 -3.75
CA GLY A 118 -2.43 5.50 -3.58
C GLY A 118 -1.30 4.93 -2.72
N LEU A 119 -0.77 5.72 -1.79
CA LEU A 119 0.16 5.30 -0.73
C LEU A 119 -0.58 4.72 0.50
N SER A 120 -1.69 4.01 0.24
CA SER A 120 -2.57 3.36 1.24
C SER A 120 -3.16 4.27 2.30
N SER A 121 -3.65 5.44 1.91
CA SER A 121 -4.32 6.36 2.84
C SER A 121 -5.56 5.75 3.51
N SER A 122 -6.29 4.84 2.85
CA SER A 122 -7.46 4.17 3.42
C SER A 122 -7.07 3.12 4.47
N ALA A 123 -6.17 2.20 4.12
CA ALA A 123 -5.64 1.22 5.07
C ALA A 123 -4.94 1.89 6.26
N ALA A 124 -4.25 3.01 6.05
CA ALA A 124 -3.65 3.79 7.14
C ALA A 124 -4.71 4.34 8.11
N VAL A 125 -5.87 4.82 7.64
CA VAL A 125 -6.99 5.24 8.51
C VAL A 125 -7.58 4.04 9.26
N CYS A 126 -7.78 2.92 8.58
CA CYS A 126 -8.35 1.71 9.19
C CYS A 126 -7.42 1.13 10.28
N VAL A 127 -6.13 0.96 9.98
CA VAL A 127 -5.12 0.50 10.94
C VAL A 127 -4.95 1.52 12.09
N LEU A 128 -4.99 2.83 11.82
CA LEU A 128 -4.93 3.86 12.87
C LEU A 128 -6.11 3.76 13.84
N THR A 129 -7.33 3.58 13.33
CA THR A 129 -8.52 3.40 14.15
C THR A 129 -8.45 2.08 14.93
N ALA A 130 -8.03 0.99 14.29
CA ALA A 130 -7.93 -0.33 14.91
C ALA A 130 -6.89 -0.35 16.03
N ARG A 131 -5.73 0.29 15.79
CA ARG A 131 -4.64 0.45 16.76
C ARG A 131 -5.04 1.34 17.94
N ALA A 132 -5.82 2.39 17.70
CA ALA A 132 -6.36 3.22 18.78
C ALA A 132 -7.23 2.40 19.73
N PHE A 133 -8.17 1.60 19.20
CA PHE A 133 -8.94 0.65 20.00
C PHE A 133 -8.03 -0.39 20.67
N ASN A 134 -7.09 -1.02 19.95
CA ASN A 134 -6.20 -2.06 20.46
C ASN A 134 -5.42 -1.59 21.70
N VAL A 135 -4.74 -0.45 21.60
CA VAL A 135 -3.93 0.13 22.68
C VAL A 135 -4.81 0.61 23.83
N LEU A 136 -5.87 1.39 23.54
CA LEU A 136 -6.71 1.96 24.60
C LEU A 136 -7.45 0.87 25.37
N TYR A 137 -8.05 -0.11 24.69
CA TYR A 137 -8.84 -1.18 25.32
C TYR A 137 -8.04 -2.39 25.76
N ARG A 138 -6.74 -2.47 25.42
CA ARG A 138 -5.89 -3.65 25.64
C ARG A 138 -6.50 -4.91 25.01
N LEU A 139 -6.82 -4.83 23.72
CA LEU A 139 -7.43 -5.94 22.98
C LEU A 139 -6.43 -7.07 22.66
N HIS A 140 -5.15 -6.83 22.89
CA HIS A 140 -4.06 -7.76 22.59
C HIS A 140 -4.03 -8.24 21.13
N LEU A 141 -4.52 -7.41 20.19
CA LEU A 141 -4.38 -7.69 18.76
C LEU A 141 -2.90 -7.64 18.38
N THR A 142 -2.46 -8.67 17.68
CA THR A 142 -1.18 -8.70 16.97
C THR A 142 -1.22 -7.76 15.75
N THR A 143 -0.07 -7.51 15.11
CA THR A 143 -0.01 -6.79 13.82
C THR A 143 -0.95 -7.42 12.78
N SER A 144 -0.99 -8.76 12.69
CA SER A 144 -1.94 -9.47 11.82
C SER A 144 -3.40 -9.22 12.23
N GLY A 145 -3.70 -9.17 13.53
CA GLY A 145 -5.05 -8.84 14.03
C GLY A 145 -5.50 -7.43 13.65
N GLU A 146 -4.61 -6.43 13.73
CA GLU A 146 -4.89 -5.07 13.24
C GLU A 146 -5.08 -5.04 11.72
N MET A 147 -4.29 -5.81 10.97
CA MET A 147 -4.41 -5.94 9.50
C MET A 147 -5.75 -6.56 9.10
N GLU A 148 -6.17 -7.65 9.73
CA GLU A 148 -7.44 -8.33 9.43
C GLU A 148 -8.66 -7.46 9.77
N VAL A 149 -8.63 -6.71 10.87
CA VAL A 149 -9.69 -5.74 11.19
C VAL A 149 -9.71 -4.62 10.15
N ALA A 150 -8.55 -4.10 9.73
CA ALA A 150 -8.47 -3.05 8.74
C ALA A 150 -8.95 -3.50 7.35
N TYR A 151 -8.58 -4.71 6.93
CA TYR A 151 -9.02 -5.30 5.66
C TYR A 151 -10.54 -5.53 5.67
N ALA A 152 -11.07 -6.17 6.71
CA ALA A 152 -12.51 -6.38 6.86
C ALA A 152 -13.30 -5.06 6.86
N ALA A 153 -12.76 -4.00 7.48
CA ALA A 153 -13.34 -2.66 7.45
C ALA A 153 -13.35 -2.06 6.03
N GLU A 154 -12.25 -2.12 5.28
CA GLU A 154 -12.20 -1.64 3.90
C GLU A 154 -13.20 -2.39 3.00
N ARG A 155 -13.27 -3.73 3.12
CA ARG A 155 -14.26 -4.57 2.43
C ARG A 155 -15.70 -4.19 2.78
N LEU A 156 -16.00 -3.92 4.05
CA LEU A 156 -17.33 -3.46 4.50
C LEU A 156 -17.74 -2.16 3.82
N THR A 157 -16.80 -1.23 3.61
CA THR A 157 -17.05 0.03 2.87
C THR A 157 -17.15 -0.14 1.34
N GLY A 158 -17.09 -1.37 0.83
CA GLY A 158 -17.11 -1.66 -0.61
C GLY A 158 -15.80 -1.37 -1.34
N SER A 159 -14.68 -1.25 -0.62
CA SER A 159 -13.36 -1.15 -1.25
C SER A 159 -12.97 -2.49 -1.86
N PRO A 160 -12.58 -2.57 -3.15
CA PRO A 160 -12.13 -3.82 -3.75
C PRO A 160 -10.62 -4.05 -3.60
N CYS A 161 -9.91 -3.24 -2.80
CA CYS A 161 -8.51 -3.48 -2.42
C CYS A 161 -8.29 -4.91 -1.92
N GLY A 162 -7.13 -5.48 -2.25
CA GLY A 162 -6.64 -6.73 -1.67
C GLY A 162 -6.00 -6.52 -0.30
N ARG A 163 -5.33 -7.59 0.18
CA ARG A 163 -4.79 -7.72 1.55
C ARG A 163 -3.38 -7.14 1.72
N MET A 164 -2.77 -6.56 0.67
CA MET A 164 -1.41 -6.00 0.74
C MET A 164 -1.32 -4.70 1.56
N ASP A 165 -2.31 -3.82 1.40
CA ASP A 165 -2.21 -2.42 1.85
C ASP A 165 -2.19 -2.25 3.38
N GLN A 166 -2.75 -3.19 4.13
CA GLN A 166 -2.88 -3.12 5.59
C GLN A 166 -1.56 -3.35 6.32
N VAL A 167 -0.52 -3.83 5.63
CA VAL A 167 0.84 -4.01 6.19
C VAL A 167 1.51 -2.70 6.63
N VAL A 168 0.89 -1.54 6.39
CA VAL A 168 1.18 -0.30 7.13
C VAL A 168 1.19 -0.49 8.66
N ALA A 169 0.49 -1.50 9.17
CA ALA A 169 0.57 -1.94 10.56
C ALA A 169 1.99 -2.32 11.02
N ALA A 170 2.86 -2.82 10.15
CA ALA A 170 4.26 -3.14 10.49
C ALA A 170 5.10 -1.91 10.90
N GLY A 171 4.64 -0.69 10.57
CA GLY A 171 5.28 0.56 10.99
C GLY A 171 6.32 1.12 10.00
N PRO A 172 6.82 2.35 10.26
CA PRO A 172 7.70 3.07 9.35
C PRO A 172 9.07 2.41 9.20
N GLY A 173 9.62 2.45 7.99
CA GLY A 173 10.97 1.95 7.67
C GLY A 173 11.11 0.43 7.73
N ARG A 174 10.04 -0.32 8.02
CA ARG A 174 10.04 -1.78 8.00
C ARG A 174 9.72 -2.26 6.58
N ILE A 175 10.59 -3.11 6.04
CA ILE A 175 10.30 -3.90 4.84
C ILE A 175 9.64 -5.19 5.30
N ALA A 176 8.48 -5.52 4.75
CA ALA A 176 7.74 -6.73 5.03
C ALA A 176 7.60 -7.57 3.75
N ARG A 177 7.96 -8.84 3.87
CA ARG A 177 7.65 -9.91 2.93
C ARG A 177 6.23 -10.40 3.21
N MET A 178 5.35 -10.41 2.22
CA MET A 178 3.95 -10.83 2.34
C MET A 178 3.61 -11.98 1.38
N LYS A 179 3.21 -13.15 1.91
CA LYS A 179 2.74 -14.27 1.11
C LYS A 179 1.21 -14.31 1.14
N PHE A 180 0.59 -14.52 -0.03
CA PHE A 180 -0.86 -14.60 -0.21
C PHE A 180 -1.22 -15.99 -0.73
N ASP A 181 -2.13 -16.71 -0.06
CA ASP A 181 -2.57 -18.06 -0.43
C ASP A 181 -4.08 -18.18 -0.20
N GLY A 182 -4.88 -17.78 -1.21
CA GLY A 182 -6.31 -17.58 -1.04
C GLY A 182 -6.61 -16.46 -0.04
N ASP A 183 -7.33 -16.80 1.04
CA ASP A 183 -7.59 -15.90 2.17
C ASP A 183 -6.47 -15.87 3.21
N PHE A 184 -5.51 -16.79 3.16
CA PHE A 184 -4.40 -16.83 4.12
C PHE A 184 -3.31 -15.83 3.73
N VAL A 185 -2.88 -15.02 4.71
CA VAL A 185 -1.79 -14.05 4.54
C VAL A 185 -0.76 -14.18 5.65
N GLU A 186 0.46 -14.56 5.27
CA GLU A 186 1.63 -14.47 6.13
C GLU A 186 2.35 -13.14 5.84
N HIS A 187 2.81 -12.45 6.88
CA HIS A 187 3.79 -11.38 6.73
C HIS A 187 4.97 -11.56 7.67
N ARG A 188 6.16 -11.22 7.17
CA ARG A 188 7.43 -11.27 7.91
C ARG A 188 8.19 -9.97 7.70
N VAL A 189 8.55 -9.29 8.78
CA VAL A 189 9.44 -8.12 8.69
C VAL A 189 10.85 -8.63 8.42
N LEU A 190 11.50 -8.09 7.40
CA LEU A 190 12.87 -8.43 7.04
C LEU A 190 13.86 -7.63 7.89
N GLU A 191 14.95 -8.30 8.28
CA GLU A 191 16.11 -7.64 8.86
C GLU A 191 17.02 -7.12 7.75
N VAL A 192 17.49 -5.89 7.88
CA VAL A 192 18.47 -5.27 6.98
C VAL A 192 19.82 -5.26 7.71
N PRO A 193 20.84 -5.99 7.23
CA PRO A 193 22.13 -6.09 7.92
C PRO A 193 22.82 -4.75 8.17
N ASP A 194 23.66 -4.72 9.21
CA ASP A 194 24.51 -3.58 9.59
C ASP A 194 23.77 -2.23 9.80
N GLY A 195 22.44 -2.22 9.82
CA GLY A 195 21.63 -0.99 9.82
C GLY A 195 21.86 -0.09 8.60
N ARG A 196 22.39 -0.63 7.48
CA ARG A 196 22.69 0.19 6.29
C ARG A 196 21.39 0.77 5.69
N PRO A 197 21.29 2.11 5.54
CA PRO A 197 20.08 2.73 5.02
C PRO A 197 19.92 2.47 3.52
N ILE A 198 18.83 1.80 3.14
CA ILE A 198 18.39 1.71 1.74
C ILE A 198 17.63 2.99 1.39
N TYR A 199 18.17 3.78 0.45
CA TYR A 199 17.51 5.01 -0.01
C TYR A 199 16.60 4.72 -1.20
N ILE A 200 15.30 4.88 -1.00
CA ILE A 200 14.29 4.80 -2.06
C ILE A 200 13.76 6.21 -2.32
N VAL A 201 13.91 6.67 -3.56
CA VAL A 201 13.34 7.93 -4.04
C VAL A 201 11.99 7.64 -4.69
N LEU A 202 10.94 8.30 -4.22
CA LEU A 202 9.59 8.22 -4.77
C LEU A 202 9.28 9.49 -5.58
N ALA A 203 8.94 9.33 -6.85
CA ALA A 203 8.60 10.43 -7.76
C ALA A 203 7.15 10.31 -8.28
N ASP A 204 6.34 11.36 -8.09
CA ASP A 204 5.05 11.52 -8.76
C ASP A 204 5.30 11.93 -10.22
N LEU A 205 4.89 11.10 -11.18
CA LEU A 205 5.15 11.35 -12.60
C LEU A 205 4.25 12.43 -13.22
N GLY A 206 3.28 12.99 -12.47
CA GLY A 206 2.29 13.94 -12.98
C GLY A 206 1.18 13.32 -13.82
N MET A 207 1.47 12.20 -14.49
CA MET A 207 0.58 11.46 -15.39
C MET A 207 -0.55 10.75 -14.65
N GLN A 208 -1.75 10.74 -15.25
CA GLN A 208 -2.91 10.00 -14.73
C GLN A 208 -2.92 8.53 -15.20
N LYS A 209 -3.80 7.71 -14.60
CA LYS A 209 -4.16 6.37 -15.07
C LYS A 209 -5.56 5.98 -14.59
N ASP A 210 -6.35 5.29 -15.42
CA ASP A 210 -7.59 4.65 -14.94
C ASP A 210 -7.30 3.27 -14.31
N THR A 211 -7.15 3.28 -12.99
CA THR A 211 -6.97 2.06 -12.20
C THR A 211 -8.15 1.09 -12.31
N LYS A 212 -9.38 1.54 -12.59
CA LYS A 212 -10.52 0.65 -12.80
C LYS A 212 -10.46 -0.05 -14.15
N ALA A 213 -10.03 0.66 -15.20
CA ALA A 213 -9.83 0.07 -16.52
C ALA A 213 -8.73 -1.01 -16.47
N ILE A 214 -7.58 -0.71 -15.85
CA ILE A 214 -6.48 -1.67 -15.63
C ILE A 214 -7.00 -2.93 -14.93
N LEU A 215 -7.66 -2.78 -13.78
CA LEU A 215 -8.13 -3.92 -13.00
C LEU A 215 -9.21 -4.71 -13.76
N THR A 216 -10.14 -4.05 -14.46
CA THR A 216 -11.14 -4.72 -15.30
C THR A 216 -10.50 -5.55 -16.41
N GLY A 217 -9.41 -5.06 -17.02
CA GLY A 217 -8.65 -5.79 -18.03
C GLY A 217 -7.96 -7.04 -17.43
N LEU A 218 -7.22 -6.86 -16.33
CA LEU A 218 -6.50 -7.95 -15.67
C LEU A 218 -7.43 -9.03 -15.10
N HIS A 219 -8.54 -8.64 -14.45
CA HIS A 219 -9.56 -9.57 -13.93
C HIS A 219 -10.38 -10.27 -15.03
N ARG A 220 -10.33 -9.81 -16.29
CA ARG A 220 -10.93 -10.54 -17.42
C ARG A 220 -10.00 -11.66 -17.94
N ALA A 221 -8.70 -11.47 -17.80
CA ALA A 221 -7.67 -12.42 -18.26
C ALA A 221 -7.33 -13.52 -17.23
N TYR A 222 -7.82 -13.38 -16.01
CA TYR A 222 -7.42 -14.15 -14.84
C TYR A 222 -8.66 -14.62 -14.06
N PRO A 223 -8.76 -15.87 -13.59
CA PRO A 223 -7.72 -16.90 -13.58
C PRO A 223 -7.72 -17.83 -14.81
N ASP A 224 -8.81 -17.90 -15.57
CA ASP A 224 -9.06 -19.00 -16.52
C ASP A 224 -8.79 -18.65 -17.99
N GLY A 225 -8.04 -17.59 -18.27
CA GLY A 225 -7.68 -17.18 -19.63
C GLY A 225 -6.74 -18.17 -20.32
N ASP A 226 -7.03 -18.52 -21.58
CA ASP A 226 -6.38 -19.60 -22.34
C ASP A 226 -5.24 -19.16 -23.28
N SER A 227 -5.24 -17.88 -23.66
CA SER A 227 -4.26 -17.26 -24.58
C SER A 227 -2.83 -17.25 -24.01
N LEU A 228 -1.84 -17.03 -24.90
CA LEU A 228 -0.44 -16.89 -24.50
C LEU A 228 -0.23 -15.70 -23.55
N ASP A 229 -0.89 -14.57 -23.80
CA ASP A 229 -0.84 -13.39 -22.93
C ASP A 229 -1.43 -13.71 -21.55
N CYS A 230 -2.53 -14.47 -21.48
CA CYS A 230 -3.19 -14.83 -20.21
C CYS A 230 -2.29 -15.75 -19.37
N LYS A 231 -1.61 -16.70 -20.01
CA LYS A 231 -0.60 -17.56 -19.36
C LYS A 231 0.60 -16.75 -18.89
N THR A 232 1.09 -15.82 -19.72
CA THR A 232 2.17 -14.89 -19.35
C THR A 232 1.79 -14.06 -18.12
N LEU A 233 0.54 -13.61 -18.01
CA LEU A 233 0.02 -12.94 -16.81
C LEU A 233 -0.08 -13.86 -15.58
N GLN A 234 -0.50 -15.12 -15.77
CA GLN A 234 -0.55 -16.10 -14.69
C GLN A 234 0.84 -16.41 -14.13
N ASP A 235 1.84 -16.63 -14.99
CA ASP A 235 3.22 -16.87 -14.59
C ASP A 235 3.86 -15.63 -13.93
N ALA A 236 3.64 -14.44 -14.51
CA ALA A 236 4.15 -13.17 -13.99
C ALA A 236 3.59 -12.79 -12.61
N LEU A 237 2.36 -13.19 -12.28
CA LEU A 237 1.74 -13.00 -10.96
C LEU A 237 1.89 -14.23 -10.04
N GLY A 238 2.47 -15.31 -10.55
CA GLY A 238 2.61 -16.61 -9.88
C GLY A 238 4.07 -17.02 -9.71
N ALA A 239 4.54 -17.99 -10.52
CA ALA A 239 5.89 -18.56 -10.40
C ALA A 239 7.00 -17.49 -10.49
N THR A 240 6.98 -16.65 -11.54
CA THR A 240 7.95 -15.56 -11.72
C THR A 240 7.86 -14.52 -10.60
N ASN A 241 6.67 -14.29 -10.04
CA ASN A 241 6.49 -13.42 -8.88
C ASN A 241 7.16 -14.00 -7.63
N LEU A 242 7.00 -15.30 -7.36
CA LEU A 242 7.61 -15.98 -6.21
C LEU A 242 9.14 -15.96 -6.28
N GLU A 243 9.71 -16.27 -7.45
CA GLU A 243 11.16 -16.25 -7.72
C GLU A 243 11.75 -14.84 -7.55
N LEU A 244 11.19 -13.85 -8.25
CA LEU A 244 11.60 -12.44 -8.17
C LEU A 244 11.61 -11.93 -6.72
N ILE A 245 10.57 -12.26 -5.96
CA ILE A 245 10.47 -11.79 -4.58
C ILE A 245 11.49 -12.48 -3.67
N ALA A 246 11.77 -13.77 -3.86
CA ALA A 246 12.83 -14.46 -3.14
C ALA A 246 14.22 -13.85 -3.45
N GLU A 247 14.52 -13.56 -4.72
CA GLU A 247 15.76 -12.89 -5.11
C GLU A 247 15.88 -11.47 -4.52
N MET A 248 14.78 -10.71 -4.46
CA MET A 248 14.79 -9.37 -3.86
C MET A 248 14.92 -9.42 -2.34
N GLU A 249 14.34 -10.42 -1.68
CA GLU A 249 14.53 -10.69 -0.25
C GLU A 249 15.99 -11.05 0.04
N GLU A 250 16.62 -11.90 -0.78
CA GLU A 250 18.06 -12.20 -0.69
C GLU A 250 18.91 -10.94 -0.91
N ALA A 251 18.61 -10.14 -1.93
CA ALA A 251 19.35 -8.91 -2.22
C ALA A 251 19.28 -7.88 -1.08
N ILE A 252 18.14 -7.79 -0.38
CA ILE A 252 17.96 -6.94 0.81
C ILE A 252 18.73 -7.52 2.00
N THR A 253 18.53 -8.80 2.31
CA THR A 253 19.12 -9.48 3.48
C THR A 253 20.62 -9.72 3.35
N GLN A 254 21.20 -9.57 2.16
CA GLN A 254 22.65 -9.57 1.92
C GLN A 254 23.22 -8.21 1.51
N SER A 255 22.44 -7.12 1.62
CA SER A 255 22.85 -5.75 1.25
C SER A 255 23.36 -5.57 -0.20
N LYS A 256 22.95 -6.42 -1.14
CA LYS A 256 23.30 -6.37 -2.58
C LYS A 256 22.47 -5.31 -3.31
N LEU A 257 22.65 -4.03 -3.00
CA LEU A 257 21.82 -2.93 -3.50
C LEU A 257 21.83 -2.78 -5.04
N GLU A 258 22.96 -3.10 -5.69
CA GLU A 258 23.05 -3.16 -7.15
C GLU A 258 22.12 -4.23 -7.74
N ARG A 259 22.12 -5.44 -7.16
CA ARG A 259 21.22 -6.52 -7.57
C ARG A 259 19.76 -6.14 -7.32
N LEU A 260 19.45 -5.51 -6.18
CA LEU A 260 18.11 -5.00 -5.89
C LEU A 260 17.64 -3.98 -6.95
N GLY A 261 18.54 -3.10 -7.41
CA GLY A 261 18.29 -2.16 -8.51
C GLY A 261 17.97 -2.85 -9.84
N GLN A 262 18.77 -3.86 -10.21
CA GLN A 262 18.52 -4.69 -11.40
C GLN A 262 17.17 -5.42 -11.30
N LEU A 263 16.83 -5.95 -10.11
CA LEU A 263 15.58 -6.64 -9.86
C LEU A 263 14.36 -5.71 -9.93
N PHE A 264 14.48 -4.43 -9.54
CA PHE A 264 13.42 -3.45 -9.83
C PHE A 264 13.18 -3.27 -11.34
N MET A 265 14.24 -3.16 -12.13
CA MET A 265 14.13 -3.03 -13.60
C MET A 265 13.53 -4.29 -14.23
N TYR A 266 13.91 -5.47 -13.76
CA TYR A 266 13.34 -6.75 -14.19
C TYR A 266 11.86 -6.88 -13.78
N ALA A 267 11.51 -6.53 -12.54
CA ALA A 267 10.13 -6.48 -12.06
C ALA A 267 9.24 -5.55 -12.90
N GLN A 268 9.78 -4.42 -13.37
CA GLN A 268 9.07 -3.55 -14.31
C GLN A 268 8.86 -4.26 -15.65
N LYS A 269 9.93 -4.85 -16.22
CA LYS A 269 9.83 -5.54 -17.52
C LYS A 269 8.83 -6.69 -17.51
N VAL A 270 8.86 -7.54 -16.47
CA VAL A 270 7.92 -8.67 -16.30
C VAL A 270 6.47 -8.17 -16.30
N PHE A 271 6.18 -7.07 -15.58
CA PHE A 271 4.84 -6.50 -15.56
C PHE A 271 4.47 -5.73 -16.84
N ASP A 272 5.44 -5.15 -17.55
CA ASP A 272 5.22 -4.55 -18.87
C ASP A 272 4.81 -5.63 -19.88
N ASP A 273 5.61 -6.69 -20.00
CA ASP A 273 5.39 -7.81 -20.93
C ASP A 273 4.03 -8.48 -20.67
N ALA A 274 3.71 -8.75 -19.40
CA ALA A 274 2.51 -9.48 -18.99
C ALA A 274 1.24 -8.62 -18.88
N GLY A 275 1.38 -7.36 -18.47
CA GLY A 275 0.25 -6.48 -18.17
C GLY A 275 -0.23 -5.65 -19.35
N ILE A 276 0.68 -5.12 -20.17
CA ILE A 276 0.35 -4.20 -21.27
C ILE A 276 -0.70 -4.75 -22.25
N PRO A 277 -0.72 -6.04 -22.64
CA PRO A 277 -1.74 -6.58 -23.54
C PRO A 277 -3.18 -6.34 -23.09
N PHE A 278 -3.43 -6.30 -21.77
CA PHE A 278 -4.78 -6.22 -21.19
C PHE A 278 -5.29 -4.80 -20.94
N CYS A 279 -4.41 -3.80 -20.95
CA CYS A 279 -4.79 -2.40 -20.80
C CYS A 279 -3.71 -1.45 -21.38
N PRO A 280 -3.45 -1.48 -22.70
CA PRO A 280 -2.25 -0.90 -23.28
C PRO A 280 -2.14 0.61 -23.09
N ASP A 281 -3.25 1.34 -23.23
CA ASP A 281 -3.28 2.81 -23.07
C ASP A 281 -2.94 3.24 -21.63
N GLU A 282 -3.31 2.39 -20.65
CA GLU A 282 -3.12 2.63 -19.23
C GLU A 282 -1.82 2.03 -18.66
N LEU A 283 -1.17 1.11 -19.37
CA LEU A 283 0.03 0.41 -18.89
C LEU A 283 1.32 0.75 -19.64
N ARG A 284 1.30 1.12 -20.93
CA ARG A 284 2.50 1.45 -21.73
C ARG A 284 3.41 2.56 -21.16
N SER A 285 2.90 3.38 -20.25
CA SER A 285 3.63 4.32 -19.39
C SER A 285 4.86 5.04 -20.00
N PRO A 286 4.77 5.75 -21.15
CA PRO A 286 5.95 6.29 -21.83
C PRO A 286 6.80 7.24 -20.96
N ALA A 287 6.16 7.99 -20.07
CA ALA A 287 6.83 8.87 -19.11
C ALA A 287 7.70 8.10 -18.10
N LEU A 288 7.24 6.94 -17.62
CA LEU A 288 8.02 6.07 -16.73
C LEU A 288 9.26 5.54 -17.45
N HIS A 289 9.09 4.95 -18.64
CA HIS A 289 10.23 4.37 -19.37
C HIS A 289 11.21 5.44 -19.87
N LYS A 290 10.75 6.68 -20.12
CA LYS A 290 11.65 7.82 -20.37
C LYS A 290 12.55 8.09 -19.16
N ILE A 291 11.98 8.10 -17.95
CA ILE A 291 12.71 8.36 -16.70
C ILE A 291 13.63 7.19 -16.34
N LEU A 292 13.19 5.94 -16.46
CA LEU A 292 14.03 4.75 -16.20
C LEU A 292 15.20 4.60 -17.19
N LYS A 293 15.13 5.24 -18.36
CA LYS A 293 16.19 5.33 -19.37
C LYS A 293 17.03 6.62 -19.28
N ASP A 294 16.75 7.49 -18.32
CA ASP A 294 17.47 8.75 -18.14
C ASP A 294 18.90 8.50 -17.65
N ARG A 295 19.89 8.97 -18.40
CA ARG A 295 21.31 8.72 -18.11
C ARG A 295 21.80 9.43 -16.85
N ASP A 296 21.22 10.56 -16.48
CA ASP A 296 21.60 11.26 -15.25
C ASP A 296 20.98 10.59 -14.03
N LEU A 297 19.74 10.09 -14.13
CA LEU A 297 19.16 9.26 -13.07
C LEU A 297 19.96 7.97 -12.85
N GLN A 298 20.36 7.29 -13.93
CA GLN A 298 21.16 6.05 -13.87
C GLN A 298 22.55 6.26 -13.26
N ARG A 299 23.13 7.46 -13.29
CA ARG A 299 24.38 7.79 -12.58
C ARG A 299 24.22 7.84 -11.05
N TYR A 300 23.00 7.99 -10.56
CA TYR A 300 22.70 8.14 -9.12
C TYR A 300 21.80 7.04 -8.58
N SER A 301 21.53 5.98 -9.34
CA SER A 301 20.63 4.91 -8.94
C SER A 301 21.00 3.57 -9.57
N TYR A 302 20.67 2.49 -8.86
CA TYR A 302 20.90 1.12 -9.35
C TYR A 302 19.76 0.59 -10.23
N GLY A 303 18.63 1.30 -10.26
CA GLY A 303 17.44 0.93 -11.01
C GLY A 303 16.16 1.41 -10.34
N GLY A 304 15.03 1.13 -10.97
CA GLY A 304 13.72 1.52 -10.47
C GLY A 304 12.56 0.88 -11.24
N LYS A 305 11.35 1.10 -10.74
CA LYS A 305 10.11 0.66 -11.39
C LYS A 305 8.97 1.65 -11.18
N GLY A 306 7.91 1.48 -11.96
CA GLY A 306 6.61 2.07 -11.67
C GLY A 306 6.07 1.48 -10.37
N ALA A 307 5.46 2.28 -9.51
CA ALA A 307 4.79 1.80 -8.30
C ALA A 307 3.26 1.89 -8.47
N CYS A 308 2.58 0.75 -8.31
CA CYS A 308 1.13 0.68 -8.40
C CYS A 308 0.43 1.23 -7.17
N SER A 309 -0.74 1.76 -7.45
CA SER A 309 -1.57 2.55 -6.56
C SER A 309 -3.01 2.21 -6.90
N TRP A 310 -3.80 1.87 -5.88
CA TRP A 310 -5.23 1.52 -5.99
C TRP A 310 -6.13 2.75 -6.18
N GLN A 311 -5.56 3.96 -6.34
CA GLN A 311 -6.30 5.21 -6.49
C GLN A 311 -6.22 5.72 -7.95
N PRO A 312 -7.30 6.30 -8.52
CA PRO A 312 -7.50 6.39 -9.97
C PRO A 312 -6.76 7.55 -10.64
N ARG A 313 -5.62 8.00 -10.09
CA ARG A 313 -5.14 9.36 -10.36
C ARG A 313 -3.70 9.53 -10.77
N ARG A 314 -2.69 8.79 -10.28
CA ARG A 314 -1.30 8.94 -10.77
C ARG A 314 -0.44 7.67 -10.76
N ARG A 315 0.53 7.66 -11.68
CA ARG A 315 1.65 6.71 -11.78
C ARG A 315 2.85 7.25 -10.95
N PHE A 316 3.57 6.38 -10.24
CA PHE A 316 4.77 6.71 -9.45
C PHE A 316 6.00 6.00 -9.98
N GLY A 317 7.19 6.57 -9.81
CA GLY A 317 8.47 5.87 -9.95
C GLY A 317 9.13 5.67 -8.59
N ALA A 318 9.63 4.46 -8.30
CA ALA A 318 10.48 4.15 -7.17
C ALA A 318 11.91 3.85 -7.66
N VAL A 319 12.92 4.46 -7.05
CA VAL A 319 14.33 4.39 -7.50
C VAL A 319 15.25 4.11 -6.32
N CYS A 320 16.13 3.11 -6.43
CA CYS A 320 17.04 2.69 -5.35
C CYS A 320 18.44 3.31 -5.54
N ARG A 321 19.03 3.83 -4.45
CA ARG A 321 20.27 4.65 -4.49
C ARG A 321 21.26 4.35 -3.37
N GLU A 322 22.55 4.43 -3.69
CA GLU A 322 23.65 4.53 -2.71
C GLU A 322 23.99 5.99 -2.34
N ARG A 323 24.47 6.19 -1.11
CA ARG A 323 24.80 7.50 -0.54
C ARG A 323 26.12 8.06 -1.07
N SER A 324 26.11 8.64 -2.27
CA SER A 324 27.28 9.39 -2.76
C SER A 324 27.62 10.59 -1.86
N ARG A 325 28.92 10.75 -1.53
CA ARG A 325 29.45 11.62 -0.46
C ARG A 325 29.36 13.15 -0.72
N LYS A 326 28.58 13.62 -1.69
CA LYS A 326 28.50 15.05 -2.06
C LYS A 326 27.07 15.59 -1.91
N ARG A 327 26.83 16.40 -0.86
CA ARG A 327 25.61 17.23 -0.74
C ARG A 327 25.54 18.19 -1.93
N HIS A 328 24.58 17.97 -2.83
CA HIS A 328 24.13 18.98 -3.78
C HIS A 328 22.61 19.12 -3.62
N ASN A 329 22.15 20.32 -3.26
CA ASN A 329 20.74 20.64 -3.19
C ASN A 329 20.19 20.69 -4.62
N VAL A 330 19.55 19.61 -5.08
CA VAL A 330 18.69 19.67 -6.26
C VAL A 330 17.34 20.22 -5.81
N ASN A 331 17.23 21.55 -5.77
CA ASN A 331 15.95 22.23 -5.66
C ASN A 331 15.17 21.96 -6.96
N ALA A 332 14.19 21.07 -6.91
CA ALA A 332 13.20 20.92 -7.97
C ALA A 332 12.17 22.06 -7.89
N THR A 333 12.63 23.29 -8.12
CA THR A 333 11.77 24.47 -8.17
C THR A 333 10.97 24.44 -9.47
N ALA A 334 9.64 24.47 -9.37
CA ALA A 334 8.76 24.40 -10.52
C ALA A 334 8.93 25.63 -11.44
N ALA A 335 9.18 25.38 -12.72
CA ALA A 335 9.06 26.41 -13.74
C ALA A 335 7.57 26.74 -13.97
N ARG A 336 7.06 27.75 -13.27
CA ARG A 336 5.91 28.51 -13.78
C ARG A 336 6.40 29.33 -14.96
N LYS A 337 5.99 28.95 -16.17
CA LYS A 337 5.91 29.92 -17.27
C LYS A 337 4.52 30.54 -17.25
N THR A 338 4.52 31.86 -17.20
CA THR A 338 3.42 32.74 -17.56
C THR A 338 3.12 32.62 -19.05
N GLU A 339 1.85 32.51 -19.39
CA GLU A 339 1.24 32.94 -20.66
C GLU A 339 -0.06 33.67 -20.29
N ASP A 340 -0.44 34.64 -21.11
CA ASP A 340 -1.33 35.78 -20.77
C ASP A 340 -2.84 35.45 -20.66
#